data_AF-A0A6I1MR39-F1
#
_entry.id   AF-A0A6I1MR39-F1
#
_cell.length_a   1.000
_cell.length_b   1.000
_cell.length_c   1.000
_cell.angle_alpha   90.00
_cell.angle_beta   90.00
_cell.angle_gamma   90.00
#
_symmetry.space_group_name_H-M   'P 1'
#
loop_
_entity.id
_entity.type
_entity.pdbx_description
1 polymer ?
#
loop_
_entity_poly.entity_id
_entity_poly.type
_entity_poly.pdbx_seq_one_letter_code
_entity_poly.pdbx_strand_id
1 'polypeptide(L)'
;MTNLHDEPVFITVTTTDINKFSSVRIYLSTIDPKKINSFDDVSSNQSSYNAKPKSKTVFNVYKMRWNIEVIFYQTKTFWSFGSYMVRHKEAIEKYANLIGVAYSITVLLPFMSRKFSKLKFQSPQETKYYISDCISKELIYGKLLKTIQLDKNITTFEDVIEHLNNHALAS
;
A
#
# COMPACT_ATOMS: atom_id res chain seq x y z
N MET A 1 -38.73 19.76 17.71
CA MET A 1 -37.74 20.50 16.91
C MET A 1 -36.57 20.78 17.82
N THR A 2 -35.52 19.97 17.75
CA THR A 2 -34.38 20.05 18.68
C THR A 2 -33.38 21.09 18.16
N ASN A 3 -33.38 22.26 18.79
CA ASN A 3 -32.47 23.36 18.49
C ASN A 3 -31.08 23.07 19.09
N LEU A 4 -30.40 22.04 18.59
CA LEU A 4 -29.10 21.60 19.13
C LEU A 4 -27.93 22.46 18.63
N HIS A 5 -28.09 23.22 17.54
CA HIS A 5 -27.05 24.06 16.96
C HIS A 5 -27.65 25.30 16.28
N ASP A 6 -27.00 26.45 16.46
CA ASP A 6 -27.37 27.74 15.83
C ASP A 6 -27.03 27.79 14.33
N GLU A 7 -26.14 26.89 13.86
CA GLU A 7 -25.72 26.82 12.47
C GLU A 7 -26.56 25.82 11.64
N PRO A 8 -26.77 26.09 10.33
CA PRO A 8 -27.50 25.19 9.46
C PRO A 8 -26.75 23.86 9.27
N VAL A 9 -27.43 22.75 9.53
CA VAL A 9 -26.89 21.40 9.32
C VAL A 9 -27.27 20.90 7.93
N PHE A 10 -26.26 20.55 7.13
CA PHE A 10 -26.41 19.95 5.81
C PHE A 10 -26.56 18.44 5.94
N ILE A 11 -27.60 17.89 5.30
CA ILE A 11 -27.92 16.47 5.38
C ILE A 11 -27.90 15.86 3.99
N THR A 12 -27.25 14.71 3.84
CA THR A 12 -27.38 13.84 2.67
C THR A 12 -27.91 12.49 3.12
N VAL A 13 -29.00 12.04 2.49
CA VAL A 13 -29.61 10.75 2.75
C VAL A 13 -29.32 9.82 1.58
N THR A 14 -28.85 8.61 1.87
CA THR A 14 -28.63 7.55 0.88
C THR A 14 -29.47 6.33 1.23
N THR A 15 -30.07 5.70 0.23
CA THR A 15 -30.87 4.47 0.37
C THR A 15 -30.42 3.46 -0.67
N THR A 16 -30.46 2.16 -0.38
CA THR A 16 -30.14 1.12 -1.37
C THR A 16 -31.30 0.93 -2.34
N ASP A 17 -32.52 0.99 -1.82
CA ASP A 17 -33.75 0.89 -2.59
C ASP A 17 -34.60 2.13 -2.35
N ILE A 18 -34.87 2.90 -3.41
CA ILE A 18 -35.69 4.12 -3.32
C ILE A 18 -37.14 3.76 -3.04
N ASN A 19 -37.65 2.68 -3.63
CA ASN A 19 -39.06 2.30 -3.53
C ASN A 19 -39.41 1.71 -2.16
N LYS A 20 -38.49 0.93 -1.56
CA LYS A 20 -38.69 0.27 -0.25
C LYS A 20 -38.13 1.11 0.91
N PHE A 21 -37.30 2.12 0.62
CA PHE A 21 -36.51 2.84 1.62
C PHE A 21 -35.75 1.89 2.56
N SER A 22 -35.06 0.92 1.97
CA SER A 22 -34.24 -0.06 2.68
C SER A 22 -32.82 0.48 2.91
N SER A 23 -32.24 0.17 4.08
CA SER A 23 -30.84 0.52 4.42
C SER A 23 -30.51 2.01 4.29
N VAL A 24 -31.37 2.86 4.85
CA VAL A 24 -31.19 4.31 4.85
C VAL A 24 -29.98 4.69 5.71
N ARG A 25 -29.06 5.47 5.14
CA ARG A 25 -27.94 6.09 5.85
C ARG A 25 -28.03 7.60 5.71
N ILE A 26 -27.72 8.29 6.81
CA ILE A 26 -27.78 9.75 6.90
C ILE A 26 -26.37 10.26 7.19
N TYR A 27 -25.94 11.25 6.40
CA TYR A 27 -24.68 11.96 6.59
C TYR A 27 -24.99 13.41 6.93
N LEU A 28 -24.49 13.88 8.06
CA LEU A 28 -24.70 15.23 8.58
C LEU A 28 -23.38 16.00 8.54
N SER A 29 -23.45 17.30 8.26
CA SER A 29 -22.31 18.19 8.33
C SER A 29 -22.77 19.59 8.74
N THR A 30 -22.08 20.22 9.69
CA THR A 30 -22.26 21.65 10.01
C THR A 30 -21.58 22.55 8.99
N ILE A 31 -20.61 22.01 8.25
CA ILE A 31 -19.88 22.73 7.20
C ILE A 31 -20.58 22.49 5.86
N ASP A 32 -20.82 23.57 5.12
CA ASP A 32 -21.33 23.50 3.75
C ASP A 32 -20.32 22.73 2.87
N PRO A 33 -20.71 21.60 2.26
CA PRO A 33 -19.82 20.85 1.40
C PRO A 33 -19.26 21.69 0.25
N LYS A 34 -19.97 22.73 -0.22
CA LYS A 34 -19.48 23.62 -1.29
C LYS A 34 -18.22 24.39 -0.89
N LYS A 35 -18.10 24.78 0.38
CA LYS A 35 -16.97 25.56 0.92
C LYS A 35 -15.66 24.76 1.05
N ILE A 36 -15.70 23.44 0.92
CA ILE A 36 -14.53 22.57 1.15
C ILE A 36 -13.69 22.44 -0.13
N ASN A 37 -12.82 23.39 -0.42
CA ASN A 37 -12.11 23.45 -1.72
C ASN A 37 -11.04 22.35 -1.92
N SER A 38 -10.64 21.64 -0.86
CA SER A 38 -9.56 20.63 -0.88
C SER A 38 -9.76 19.46 -1.86
N PHE A 39 -10.94 19.32 -2.48
CA PHE A 39 -11.31 18.16 -3.30
C PHE A 39 -11.76 18.51 -4.72
N ASP A 40 -11.70 19.79 -5.11
CA ASP A 40 -12.23 20.23 -6.41
C ASP A 40 -11.42 19.65 -7.59
N ASP A 41 -10.11 19.50 -7.44
CA ASP A 41 -9.20 18.94 -8.47
C ASP A 41 -9.34 17.42 -8.69
N VAL A 42 -9.99 16.70 -7.77
CA VAL A 42 -10.16 15.24 -7.88
C VAL A 42 -11.18 14.88 -8.97
N SER A 43 -12.02 15.84 -9.35
CA SER A 43 -13.12 15.64 -10.30
C SER A 43 -12.71 15.74 -11.78
N SER A 44 -11.57 16.35 -12.11
CA SER A 44 -11.14 16.62 -13.49
C SER A 44 -10.49 15.44 -14.21
N ASN A 45 -9.95 14.46 -13.47
CA ASN A 45 -9.21 13.33 -14.06
C ASN A 45 -10.06 12.08 -14.35
N GLN A 46 -11.36 12.09 -14.06
CA GLN A 46 -12.29 11.03 -14.49
C GLN A 46 -12.93 11.42 -15.81
N SER A 47 -12.16 11.31 -16.91
CA SER A 47 -12.67 11.32 -18.27
C SER A 47 -13.46 10.03 -18.57
N SER A 48 -14.55 9.80 -17.83
CA SER A 48 -15.60 8.89 -18.26
C SER A 48 -16.67 9.74 -18.95
N TYR A 49 -16.61 9.76 -20.28
CA TYR A 49 -17.69 10.21 -21.15
C TYR A 49 -19.03 9.68 -20.58
N ASN A 50 -19.89 10.57 -20.07
CA ASN A 50 -21.19 10.35 -19.39
C ASN A 50 -21.27 10.48 -17.85
N ALA A 51 -20.23 10.93 -17.15
CA ALA A 51 -20.38 11.26 -15.73
C ALA A 51 -20.98 12.67 -15.56
N LYS A 52 -22.24 12.76 -15.11
CA LYS A 52 -22.80 14.00 -14.53
C LYS A 52 -21.78 14.57 -13.54
N PRO A 53 -21.53 15.89 -13.52
CA PRO A 53 -20.62 16.50 -12.56
C PRO A 53 -21.03 16.05 -11.16
N LYS A 54 -20.17 15.31 -10.47
CA LYS A 54 -20.44 14.84 -9.10
C LYS A 54 -20.69 16.06 -8.25
N SER A 55 -21.96 16.32 -7.92
CA SER A 55 -22.32 17.41 -7.04
C SER A 55 -21.58 17.21 -5.71
N LYS A 56 -20.99 18.31 -5.21
CA LYS A 56 -20.28 18.33 -3.95
C LYS A 56 -21.29 18.18 -2.82
N THR A 57 -21.57 16.92 -2.46
CA THR A 57 -22.51 16.52 -1.41
C THR A 57 -21.76 16.11 -0.16
N VAL A 58 -22.44 16.16 1.00
CA VAL A 58 -21.87 15.70 2.27
C VAL A 58 -21.39 14.25 2.15
N PHE A 59 -22.14 13.40 1.44
CA PHE A 59 -21.75 12.01 1.17
C PHE A 59 -20.38 11.89 0.47
N ASN A 60 -20.12 12.69 -0.57
CA ASN A 60 -18.86 12.60 -1.32
C ASN A 60 -17.65 12.99 -0.45
N VAL A 61 -17.81 14.00 0.42
CA VAL A 61 -16.78 14.40 1.39
C VAL A 61 -16.54 13.27 2.40
N TYR A 62 -17.61 12.68 2.94
CA TYR A 62 -17.51 11.54 3.84
C TYR A 62 -16.83 10.32 3.20
N LYS A 63 -17.13 10.04 1.93
CA LYS A 63 -16.50 8.95 1.18
C LYS A 63 -14.98 9.14 1.06
N MET A 64 -14.53 10.36 0.78
CA MET A 64 -13.10 10.66 0.70
C MET A 64 -12.43 10.56 2.07
N ARG A 65 -13.07 11.08 3.13
CA ARG A 65 -12.60 10.94 4.51
C ARG A 65 -12.46 9.47 4.93
N TRP A 66 -13.40 8.61 4.50
CA TRP A 66 -13.36 7.18 4.82
C TRP A 66 -12.11 6.47 4.28
N ASN A 67 -11.49 6.96 3.22
CA ASN A 67 -10.24 6.39 2.71
C ASN A 67 -9.11 6.43 3.75
N ILE A 68 -9.10 7.44 4.63
CA ILE A 68 -8.11 7.53 5.73
C ILE A 68 -8.29 6.37 6.71
N GLU A 69 -9.54 6.06 7.06
CA GLU A 69 -9.87 4.91 7.93
C GLU A 69 -9.40 3.59 7.30
N VAL A 70 -9.65 3.44 6.00
CA VAL A 70 -9.21 2.27 5.22
C VAL A 70 -7.69 2.14 5.24
N ILE A 71 -6.95 3.24 5.08
CA ILE A 71 -5.49 3.26 5.15
C ILE A 71 -5.01 2.81 6.54
N PHE A 72 -5.57 3.37 7.62
CA PHE A 72 -5.19 2.99 8.98
C PHE A 72 -5.48 1.52 9.28
N TYR A 73 -6.67 1.05 8.89
CA TYR A 73 -7.07 -0.34 9.04
C TYR A 73 -6.09 -1.29 8.32
N GLN A 74 -5.80 -1.01 7.06
CA GLN A 74 -4.90 -1.84 6.26
C GLN A 74 -3.49 -1.84 6.83
N THR A 75 -2.99 -0.67 7.21
CA THR A 75 -1.66 -0.49 7.79
C THR A 75 -1.50 -1.31 9.07
N LYS A 76 -2.46 -1.21 9.99
CA LYS A 76 -2.44 -1.92 11.28
C LYS A 76 -2.57 -3.44 11.10
N THR A 77 -3.44 -3.87 10.18
CA THR A 77 -3.80 -5.28 10.01
C THR A 77 -2.77 -6.05 9.18
N PHE A 78 -2.34 -5.48 8.05
CA PHE A 78 -1.51 -6.19 7.07
C PHE A 78 -0.04 -5.78 7.10
N TRP A 79 0.30 -4.58 7.57
CA TRP A 79 1.67 -4.05 7.48
C TRP A 79 2.40 -3.97 8.82
N SER A 80 1.75 -4.38 9.92
CA SER A 80 2.40 -4.52 11.22
C SER A 80 3.37 -5.72 11.25
N PHE A 81 4.40 -5.65 12.10
CA PHE A 81 5.37 -6.74 12.32
C PHE A 81 4.80 -7.86 13.20
N GLY A 82 3.49 -8.08 13.15
CA GLY A 82 2.80 -9.06 13.99
C GLY A 82 3.01 -8.79 15.48
N SER A 83 3.75 -9.67 16.16
CA SER A 83 4.01 -9.63 17.60
C SER A 83 5.24 -8.81 18.02
N TYR A 84 6.00 -8.23 17.08
CA TYR A 84 7.20 -7.47 17.42
C TYR A 84 6.86 -6.14 18.11
N MET A 85 7.34 -5.95 19.34
CA MET A 85 7.12 -4.74 20.14
C MET A 85 8.37 -3.85 20.19
N VAL A 86 8.26 -2.65 19.63
CA VAL A 86 9.28 -1.60 19.72
C VAL A 86 9.05 -0.79 21.00
N ARG A 87 10.07 -0.64 21.86
CA ARG A 87 9.93 -0.01 23.19
C ARG A 87 10.43 1.43 23.29
N HIS A 88 11.31 1.87 22.38
CA HIS A 88 11.88 3.22 22.42
C HIS A 88 11.06 4.19 21.57
N LYS A 89 10.75 5.39 22.09
CA LYS A 89 9.93 6.40 21.39
C LYS A 89 10.43 6.70 19.97
N GLU A 90 11.70 7.03 19.82
CA GLU A 90 12.30 7.33 18.51
C GLU A 90 12.22 6.12 17.54
N ALA A 91 12.34 4.90 18.06
CA ALA A 91 12.24 3.70 17.24
C ALA A 91 10.78 3.44 16.81
N ILE A 92 9.79 3.75 17.66
CA ILE A 92 8.35 3.67 17.32
C ILE A 92 8.03 4.67 16.20
N GLU A 93 8.55 5.89 16.28
CA GLU A 93 8.36 6.92 15.25
C GLU A 93 8.99 6.50 13.91
N LYS A 94 10.25 6.04 13.94
CA LYS A 94 10.92 5.50 12.73
C LYS A 94 10.15 4.32 12.15
N TYR A 95 9.63 3.44 12.99
CA TYR A 95 8.83 2.30 12.58
C TYR A 95 7.53 2.71 11.89
N ALA A 96 6.77 3.63 12.48
CA ALA A 96 5.53 4.14 11.89
C ALA A 96 5.80 4.82 10.54
N ASN A 97 6.87 5.61 10.44
CA ASN A 97 7.28 6.27 9.20
C ASN A 97 7.70 5.26 8.11
N LEU A 98 8.48 4.24 8.47
CA LEU A 98 8.89 3.19 7.55
C LEU A 98 7.69 2.43 7.00
N ILE A 99 6.73 2.07 7.84
CA ILE A 99 5.49 1.43 7.38
C ILE A 99 4.72 2.35 6.45
N GLY A 100 4.57 3.64 6.82
CA GLY A 100 3.88 4.61 5.97
C GLY A 100 4.48 4.67 4.57
N VAL A 101 5.80 4.79 4.47
CA VAL A 101 6.51 4.80 3.18
C VAL A 101 6.35 3.48 2.43
N ALA A 102 6.55 2.34 3.09
CA ALA A 102 6.41 1.03 2.47
C ALA A 102 4.99 0.80 1.93
N TYR A 103 3.97 1.13 2.74
CA TYR A 103 2.57 1.07 2.35
C TYR A 103 2.30 1.95 1.12
N SER A 104 2.71 3.23 1.15
CA SER A 104 2.51 4.13 0.01
C SER A 104 3.18 3.62 -1.26
N ILE A 105 4.41 3.11 -1.17
CA ILE A 105 5.11 2.53 -2.33
C ILE A 105 4.30 1.36 -2.89
N THR A 106 3.85 0.43 -2.04
CA THR A 106 3.14 -0.77 -2.51
C THR A 106 1.77 -0.48 -3.11
N VAL A 107 1.09 0.57 -2.63
CA VAL A 107 -0.18 1.04 -3.20
C VAL A 107 0.03 1.75 -4.54
N LEU A 108 1.11 2.53 -4.68
CA LEU A 108 1.41 3.29 -5.90
C LEU A 108 2.08 2.44 -6.99
N LEU A 109 2.83 1.40 -6.60
CA LEU A 109 3.61 0.55 -7.49
C LEU A 109 2.82 0.00 -8.70
N PRO A 110 1.58 -0.51 -8.54
CA PRO A 110 0.75 -1.00 -9.65
C PRO A 110 0.39 0.10 -10.65
N PHE A 111 0.36 1.36 -10.22
CA PHE A 111 0.03 2.52 -11.06
C PHE A 111 1.27 3.08 -11.77
N MET A 112 2.45 2.98 -11.16
CA MET A 112 3.70 3.50 -11.72
C MET A 112 4.31 2.59 -12.80
N SER A 113 4.14 1.27 -12.68
CA SER A 113 4.80 0.32 -13.57
C SER A 113 3.84 -0.66 -14.23
N ARG A 114 3.99 -0.83 -15.55
CA ARG A 114 3.20 -1.80 -16.33
C ARG A 114 3.41 -3.23 -15.88
N LYS A 115 4.58 -3.57 -15.32
CA LYS A 115 4.87 -4.94 -14.84
C LYS A 115 3.95 -5.34 -13.69
N PHE A 116 3.56 -4.38 -12.85
CA PHE A 116 2.69 -4.60 -11.70
C PHE A 116 1.23 -4.22 -11.97
N SER A 117 0.85 -3.95 -13.23
CA SER A 117 -0.51 -3.51 -13.56
C SER A 117 -1.59 -4.52 -13.19
N LYS A 118 -1.23 -5.82 -13.10
CA LYS A 118 -2.12 -6.90 -12.66
C LYS A 118 -2.56 -6.75 -11.19
N LEU A 119 -1.79 -6.02 -10.39
CA LEU A 119 -2.09 -5.74 -8.99
C LEU A 119 -2.97 -4.49 -8.81
N LYS A 120 -3.34 -3.78 -9.89
CA LYS A 120 -4.26 -2.65 -9.80
C LYS A 120 -5.60 -3.11 -9.26
N PHE A 121 -6.09 -2.41 -8.25
CA PHE A 121 -7.37 -2.68 -7.57
C PHE A 121 -7.47 -4.06 -6.89
N GLN A 122 -6.36 -4.81 -6.79
CA GLN A 122 -6.30 -6.03 -6.00
C GLN A 122 -6.30 -5.72 -4.51
N SER A 123 -6.52 -6.75 -3.69
CA SER A 123 -6.46 -6.56 -2.25
C SER A 123 -5.04 -6.15 -1.80
N PRO A 124 -4.92 -5.34 -0.74
CA PRO A 124 -3.62 -5.00 -0.16
C PRO A 124 -2.84 -6.24 0.28
N GLN A 125 -3.54 -7.29 0.70
CA GLN A 125 -2.94 -8.55 1.13
C GLN A 125 -2.31 -9.32 -0.04
N GLU A 126 -2.99 -9.43 -1.17
CA GLU A 126 -2.43 -10.06 -2.38
C GLU A 126 -1.22 -9.28 -2.90
N THR A 127 -1.32 -7.96 -2.91
CA THR A 127 -0.23 -7.08 -3.33
C THR A 127 0.99 -7.28 -2.42
N LYS A 128 0.79 -7.31 -1.10
CA LYS A 128 1.85 -7.59 -0.12
C LYS A 128 2.46 -8.97 -0.35
N TYR A 129 1.63 -10.01 -0.52
CA TYR A 129 2.10 -11.38 -0.72
C TYR A 129 2.95 -11.50 -1.97
N TYR A 130 2.50 -10.95 -3.09
CA TYR A 130 3.24 -10.98 -4.35
C TYR A 130 4.61 -10.29 -4.24
N ILE A 131 4.66 -9.09 -3.64
CA ILE A 131 5.91 -8.37 -3.43
C ILE A 131 6.84 -9.15 -2.48
N SER A 132 6.29 -9.73 -1.41
CA SER A 132 7.05 -10.56 -0.47
C SER A 132 7.64 -11.81 -1.15
N ASP A 133 6.90 -12.44 -2.04
CA ASP A 133 7.36 -13.59 -2.82
C ASP A 133 8.50 -13.20 -3.78
N CYS A 134 8.38 -12.06 -4.47
CA CYS A 134 9.46 -11.54 -5.31
C CYS A 134 10.74 -11.29 -4.51
N ILE A 135 10.65 -10.60 -3.37
CA ILE A 135 11.79 -10.31 -2.50
C ILE A 135 12.42 -11.60 -1.99
N SER A 136 11.60 -12.55 -1.54
CA SER A 136 12.09 -13.83 -1.00
C SER A 136 12.84 -14.64 -2.05
N LYS A 137 12.31 -14.70 -3.29
CA LYS A 137 12.97 -15.35 -4.43
C LYS A 137 14.31 -14.70 -4.73
N GLU A 138 14.36 -13.37 -4.81
CA GLU A 138 15.60 -12.63 -5.07
C GLU A 138 16.66 -12.90 -3.98
N LEU A 139 16.25 -12.91 -2.70
CA LEU A 139 17.14 -13.20 -1.57
C LEU A 139 17.69 -14.63 -1.62
N ILE A 140 16.85 -15.61 -1.94
CA ILE A 140 17.25 -17.02 -2.08
C ILE A 140 18.23 -17.18 -3.24
N TYR A 141 17.89 -16.67 -4.42
CA TYR A 141 18.76 -16.76 -5.59
C TYR A 141 20.09 -16.01 -5.39
N GLY A 142 20.05 -14.83 -4.77
CA GLY A 142 21.25 -14.08 -4.42
C GLY A 142 22.16 -14.84 -3.44
N LYS A 143 21.60 -15.53 -2.44
CA LYS A 143 22.38 -16.38 -1.54
C LYS A 143 22.96 -17.60 -2.27
N LEU A 144 22.17 -18.30 -3.06
CA LEU A 144 22.63 -19.47 -3.84
C LEU A 144 23.76 -19.11 -4.81
N LEU A 145 23.62 -17.98 -5.51
CA LEU A 145 24.66 -17.49 -6.41
C LEU A 145 25.98 -17.23 -5.67
N LYS A 146 25.92 -16.59 -4.50
CA LYS A 146 27.10 -16.37 -3.65
C LYS A 146 27.73 -17.69 -3.21
N THR A 147 26.93 -18.68 -2.83
CA THR A 147 27.44 -20.01 -2.45
C THR A 147 28.14 -20.69 -3.61
N ILE A 148 27.55 -20.68 -4.82
CA ILE A 148 28.18 -21.26 -6.02
C ILE A 148 29.47 -20.53 -6.40
N GLN A 149 29.49 -19.20 -6.27
CA GLN A 149 30.70 -18.41 -6.53
C GLN A 149 31.81 -18.73 -5.52
N LEU A 150 31.47 -18.90 -4.24
CA LEU A 150 32.44 -19.33 -3.23
C LEU A 150 32.97 -20.71 -3.55
N ASP A 151 32.10 -21.67 -3.87
CA ASP A 151 32.48 -23.05 -4.23
C ASP A 151 33.49 -23.10 -5.39
N LYS A 152 33.26 -22.31 -6.45
CA LYS A 152 34.18 -22.20 -7.60
C LYS A 152 35.51 -21.51 -7.29
N ASN A 153 35.55 -20.66 -6.26
CA ASN A 153 36.73 -19.90 -5.89
C ASN A 153 37.56 -20.58 -4.79
N ILE A 154 37.11 -21.73 -4.28
CA ILE A 154 37.89 -22.54 -3.35
C ILE A 154 38.95 -23.27 -4.15
N THR A 155 40.23 -23.03 -3.85
CA THR A 155 41.33 -23.88 -4.31
C THR A 155 41.12 -25.29 -3.80
N THR A 156 40.91 -26.21 -4.71
CA THR A 156 40.72 -27.63 -4.41
C THR A 156 42.07 -28.33 -4.26
N PHE A 157 42.05 -29.50 -3.64
CA PHE A 157 43.27 -30.32 -3.53
C PHE A 157 43.76 -30.78 -4.91
N GLU A 158 42.86 -30.86 -5.90
CA GLU A 158 43.21 -31.13 -7.30
C GLU A 158 44.05 -30.00 -7.90
N ASP A 159 43.70 -28.74 -7.65
CA ASP A 159 44.50 -27.57 -8.08
C ASP A 159 45.90 -27.58 -7.45
N VAL A 160 45.99 -28.01 -6.18
CA VAL A 160 47.28 -28.16 -5.47
C VAL A 160 48.13 -29.27 -6.10
N ILE A 161 47.52 -30.41 -6.42
CA ILE A 161 48.21 -31.52 -7.09
C ILE A 161 48.68 -31.11 -8.49
N GLU A 162 47.85 -30.40 -9.25
CA GLU A 162 48.20 -29.91 -10.59
C GLU A 162 49.37 -28.91 -10.52
N HIS A 163 49.36 -28.01 -9.54
CA HIS A 163 50.46 -27.07 -9.33
C HIS A 163 51.78 -27.78 -8.98
N LEU A 164 51.74 -28.78 -8.09
CA LEU A 164 52.91 -29.57 -7.72
C LEU A 164 53.47 -30.38 -8.89
N ASN A 165 52.60 -31.00 -9.71
CA ASN A 165 53.02 -31.76 -10.89
C ASN A 165 53.65 -30.87 -11.96
N ASN A 166 53.09 -29.68 -12.20
CA ASN A 166 53.65 -28.73 -13.16
C ASN A 166 55.02 -28.18 -12.70
N HIS A 167 55.23 -28.04 -11.39
CA HIS A 167 56.52 -27.61 -10.83
C HIS A 167 57.59 -28.72 -10.89
N ALA A 168 57.19 -30.00 -10.82
CA ALA A 168 58.08 -31.14 -10.94
C ALA A 168 58.50 -31.47 -12.39
N LEU A 169 57.72 -31.03 -13.38
CA LEU A 169 58.05 -31.17 -14.82
C LEU A 169 58.94 -30.03 -15.35
N ALA A 170 59.09 -28.93 -14.59
CA ALA A 170 59.91 -27.78 -14.95
C ALA A 170 61.33 -27.81 -14.35
N SER A 171 61.66 -28.81 -13.54
CA SER A 171 62.98 -29.08 -12.93
C SER A 171 63.67 -30.27 -13.60
#